data_AF-W7Y049-F1
#
_entry.id   AF-W7Y049-F1
#
_cell.length_a   1.000
_cell.length_b   1.000
_cell.length_c   1.000
_cell.angle_alpha   90.00
_cell.angle_beta   90.00
_cell.angle_gamma   90.00
#
_symmetry.space_group_name_H-M   'P 1'
#
loop_
_entity.id
_entity.type
_entity.pdbx_description
1 polymer ?
#
loop_
_entity_poly.entity_id
_entity_poly.type
_entity_poly.pdbx_seq_one_letter_code
_entity_poly.pdbx_strand_id
1 'polypeptide(L)'
;MWAQHRDLNNISKELESNDARYLDKYSASHYLTMNIGNRISVGMFESVVWAAQDTMGQRNFDLSYLNPIIFFRPLEYSLGSPDNMTMGINAKYILGNSSAFYGQFVMGEFKFDEVFNGSKWWANKQGFQLGFKSYNFLGINKLDFLTEYNQVRPYTYSHRETITNYAHYNQELAHPLGANFRESVSKVKYQYRRFIFNGELMVAMYGKDFSDTENSVSYGQNIFKDNDYRPGDYNHTIGQGLKTNLIYLEGSISYLINPQNNFNIAAGLRIRKETNDMETKNTQMLWFAVRTSIRSIYTDF
;
A
#
# COMPACT_ATOMS: atom_id res chain seq x y z
N MET A 1 -7.75 -14.49 8.18
CA MET A 1 -7.99 -13.32 9.07
C MET A 1 -9.19 -12.57 8.52
N TRP A 2 -10.02 -11.98 9.38
CA TRP A 2 -11.15 -11.15 8.95
C TRP A 2 -11.07 -9.78 9.63
N ALA A 3 -11.62 -8.77 8.98
CA ALA A 3 -11.71 -7.42 9.53
C ALA A 3 -12.98 -6.72 9.04
N GLN A 4 -13.51 -5.84 9.89
CA GLN A 4 -14.50 -4.86 9.48
C GLN A 4 -13.79 -3.54 9.20
N HIS A 5 -14.18 -2.89 8.10
CA HIS A 5 -13.66 -1.60 7.68
C HIS A 5 -14.82 -0.61 7.51
N ARG A 6 -14.49 0.68 7.61
CA ARG A 6 -15.39 1.79 7.32
C ARG A 6 -14.93 2.59 6.12
N ASP A 7 -15.89 2.99 5.30
CA ASP A 7 -15.72 3.97 4.23
C ASP A 7 -16.27 5.33 4.68
N LEU A 8 -15.42 6.36 4.64
CA LEU A 8 -15.81 7.71 5.04
C LEU A 8 -16.32 8.56 3.88
N ASN A 9 -16.16 8.10 2.64
CA ASN A 9 -16.61 8.82 1.45
C ASN A 9 -18.07 8.50 1.11
N ASN A 10 -18.58 7.38 1.61
CA ASN A 10 -19.95 6.92 1.38
C ASN A 10 -20.79 6.98 2.66
N ILE A 11 -21.88 7.72 2.60
CA ILE A 11 -22.89 7.80 3.65
C ILE A 11 -24.11 6.98 3.22
N SER A 12 -24.70 6.22 4.14
CA SER A 12 -25.91 5.46 3.86
C SER A 12 -27.05 6.37 3.38
N LYS A 13 -27.45 6.22 2.11
CA LYS A 13 -28.56 7.00 1.51
C LYS A 13 -29.92 6.67 2.15
N GLU A 14 -30.05 5.54 2.85
CA GLU A 14 -31.28 5.14 3.56
C GLU A 14 -31.53 5.93 4.86
N LEU A 15 -30.54 6.66 5.39
CA LEU A 15 -30.63 7.37 6.67
C LEU A 15 -30.53 8.89 6.52
N GLU A 16 -31.20 9.48 5.51
CA GLU A 16 -31.30 10.94 5.31
C GLU A 16 -32.06 11.69 6.44
N SER A 17 -32.30 11.06 7.58
CA SER A 17 -32.92 11.64 8.77
C SER A 17 -32.01 11.45 10.00
N ASN A 18 -31.18 12.46 10.29
CA ASN A 18 -30.43 12.69 11.54
C ASN A 18 -29.52 11.58 12.13
N ASP A 19 -29.46 10.35 11.60
CA ASP A 19 -28.57 9.25 12.06
C ASP A 19 -27.82 8.62 10.87
N ALA A 20 -27.26 9.46 10.00
CA ALA A 20 -26.52 9.00 8.84
C ALA A 20 -25.23 8.30 9.27
N ARG A 21 -25.08 7.01 8.92
CA ARG A 21 -23.91 6.22 9.29
C ARG A 21 -23.00 6.03 8.08
N TYR A 22 -21.70 6.02 8.34
CA TYR A 22 -20.71 5.58 7.38
C TYR A 22 -20.94 4.13 7.03
N LEU A 23 -20.81 3.79 5.75
CA LEU A 23 -21.03 2.42 5.31
C LEU A 23 -19.90 1.52 5.80
N ASP A 24 -20.30 0.36 6.32
CA ASP A 24 -19.40 -0.71 6.71
C ASP A 24 -19.11 -1.62 5.52
N LYS A 25 -17.91 -2.19 5.53
CA LYS A 25 -17.49 -3.25 4.61
C LYS A 25 -16.63 -4.25 5.36
N TYR A 26 -16.49 -5.43 4.80
CA TYR A 26 -15.72 -6.50 5.43
C TYR A 26 -14.59 -6.94 4.51
N SER A 27 -13.55 -7.49 5.12
CA SER A 27 -12.51 -8.20 4.40
C SER A 27 -12.19 -9.53 5.05
N ALA A 28 -11.76 -10.46 4.20
CA ALA A 28 -11.19 -11.73 4.61
C ALA A 28 -9.89 -11.93 3.84
N SER A 29 -8.86 -12.40 4.53
CA SER A 29 -7.53 -12.60 3.95
C SER A 29 -6.90 -13.92 4.39
N HIS A 30 -6.27 -14.60 3.45
CA HIS A 30 -5.38 -15.73 3.69
C HIS A 30 -3.95 -15.33 3.41
N TYR A 31 -3.03 -15.89 4.21
CA TYR A 31 -1.60 -15.71 4.02
C TYR A 31 -0.91 -17.03 4.36
N LEU A 32 -0.26 -17.62 3.37
CA LEU A 32 0.54 -18.83 3.51
C LEU A 32 2.00 -18.46 3.28
N THR A 33 2.90 -18.94 4.14
CA THR A 33 4.35 -18.78 3.94
C THR A 33 5.05 -20.10 4.17
N MET A 34 6.05 -20.36 3.34
CA MET A 34 6.88 -21.54 3.39
C MET A 34 8.35 -21.11 3.33
N ASN A 35 9.14 -21.64 4.27
CA ASN A 35 10.60 -21.51 4.21
C ASN A 35 11.18 -22.72 3.47
N ILE A 36 11.93 -22.45 2.41
CA ILE A 36 12.66 -23.46 1.64
C ILE A 36 14.12 -23.41 2.11
N GLY A 37 14.46 -24.35 2.98
CA GLY A 37 15.75 -24.34 3.69
C GLY A 37 15.90 -23.11 4.60
N ASN A 38 17.13 -22.61 4.72
CA ASN A 38 17.48 -21.54 5.67
C ASN A 38 17.58 -20.15 5.03
N ARG A 39 17.35 -20.03 3.71
CA ARG A 39 17.65 -18.80 2.95
C ARG A 39 16.52 -18.30 2.08
N ILE A 40 15.56 -19.14 1.72
CA ILE A 40 14.45 -18.75 0.85
C ILE A 40 13.16 -18.81 1.67
N SER A 41 12.37 -17.75 1.58
CA SER A 41 10.99 -17.72 2.05
C SER A 41 10.10 -17.34 0.88
N VAL A 42 9.05 -18.10 0.63
CA VAL A 42 8.02 -17.80 -0.37
C VAL A 42 6.69 -17.78 0.34
N GLY A 43 5.88 -16.77 0.08
CA GLY A 43 4.52 -16.72 0.56
C GLY A 43 3.54 -16.33 -0.53
N MET A 44 2.29 -16.62 -0.27
CA MET A 44 1.15 -16.33 -1.12
C MET A 44 0.06 -15.74 -0.25
N PHE A 45 -0.67 -14.78 -0.80
CA PHE A 45 -1.77 -14.16 -0.10
C PHE A 45 -2.94 -13.88 -1.03
N GLU A 46 -4.11 -13.86 -0.43
CA GLU A 46 -5.34 -13.40 -1.07
C GLU A 46 -6.16 -12.61 -0.05
N SER A 47 -6.91 -11.65 -0.55
CA SER A 47 -7.82 -10.82 0.22
C SER A 47 -9.03 -10.50 -0.64
N VAL A 48 -10.21 -10.58 -0.04
CA VAL A 48 -11.47 -10.16 -0.66
C VAL A 48 -12.09 -9.08 0.20
N VAL A 49 -12.62 -8.04 -0.43
CA VAL A 49 -13.35 -6.95 0.20
C VAL A 49 -14.76 -6.90 -0.37
N TRP A 50 -15.77 -6.91 0.51
CA TRP A 50 -17.17 -6.85 0.12
C TRP A 50 -17.94 -5.84 0.97
N ALA A 51 -18.97 -5.25 0.38
CA ALA A 51 -19.86 -4.30 1.07
C ALA A 51 -20.77 -5.03 2.06
N ALA A 52 -21.04 -4.43 3.22
CA ALA A 52 -22.02 -4.98 4.17
C ALA A 52 -23.46 -4.91 3.64
N GLN A 53 -23.72 -4.02 2.68
CA GLN A 53 -25.00 -3.80 2.03
C GLN A 53 -24.80 -3.62 0.52
N ASP A 54 -25.68 -4.22 -0.27
CA ASP A 54 -25.76 -4.08 -1.72
C ASP A 54 -27.21 -3.73 -2.12
N THR A 55 -27.43 -3.38 -3.37
CA THR A 55 -28.70 -3.15 -4.05
C THR A 55 -29.75 -4.25 -3.83
N MET A 56 -29.33 -5.49 -3.53
CA MET A 56 -30.23 -6.62 -3.21
C MET A 56 -30.53 -6.80 -1.72
N GLY A 57 -29.91 -6.02 -0.81
CA GLY A 57 -30.16 -6.05 0.63
C GLY A 57 -28.89 -6.08 1.48
N GLN A 58 -29.06 -6.35 2.78
CA GLN A 58 -27.98 -6.44 3.76
C GLN A 58 -27.28 -7.81 3.64
N ARG A 59 -26.05 -7.83 3.10
CA ARG A 59 -25.24 -9.05 2.99
C ARG A 59 -24.54 -9.40 4.31
N ASN A 60 -24.21 -8.39 5.12
CA ASN A 60 -23.48 -8.53 6.39
C ASN A 60 -22.23 -9.42 6.25
N PHE A 61 -21.81 -10.07 7.33
CA PHE A 61 -20.66 -10.97 7.33
C PHE A 61 -20.95 -12.26 6.55
N ASP A 62 -20.18 -12.53 5.49
CA ASP A 62 -20.36 -13.71 4.65
C ASP A 62 -19.55 -14.91 5.19
N LEU A 63 -20.25 -15.91 5.72
CA LEU A 63 -19.63 -17.13 6.28
C LEU A 63 -18.89 -17.95 5.21
N SER A 64 -19.18 -17.76 3.93
CA SER A 64 -18.53 -18.48 2.83
C SER A 64 -17.03 -18.15 2.77
N TYR A 65 -16.65 -16.93 3.16
CA TYR A 65 -15.25 -16.49 3.23
C TYR A 65 -14.51 -16.92 4.52
N LEU A 66 -15.15 -17.70 5.41
CA LEU A 66 -14.48 -18.29 6.58
C LEU A 66 -13.70 -19.57 6.27
N ASN A 67 -13.85 -20.14 5.07
CA ASN A 67 -13.20 -21.42 4.75
C ASN A 67 -11.68 -21.23 4.57
N PRO A 68 -10.83 -21.77 5.47
CA PRO A 68 -9.39 -21.52 5.42
C PRO A 68 -8.66 -22.37 4.36
N ILE A 69 -9.37 -23.23 3.63
CA ILE A 69 -8.80 -24.22 2.70
C ILE A 69 -9.07 -23.85 1.24
N ILE A 70 -10.21 -23.20 0.96
CA ILE A 70 -10.62 -22.88 -0.41
C ILE A 70 -10.11 -21.47 -0.77
N PHE A 71 -9.40 -21.36 -1.91
CA PHE A 71 -9.04 -20.06 -2.47
C PHE A 71 -10.29 -19.21 -2.72
N PHE A 72 -10.23 -17.91 -2.47
CA PHE A 72 -11.40 -17.05 -2.59
C PHE A 72 -11.84 -16.82 -4.04
N ARG A 73 -10.95 -16.96 -5.04
CA ARG A 73 -11.28 -16.66 -6.43
C ARG A 73 -12.39 -17.54 -7.01
N PRO A 74 -12.32 -18.89 -6.97
CA PRO A 74 -13.41 -19.72 -7.47
C PRO A 74 -14.75 -19.46 -6.77
N LEU A 75 -14.73 -19.11 -5.48
CA LEU A 75 -15.92 -18.79 -4.70
C LEU A 75 -16.52 -17.44 -5.12
N GLU A 76 -15.69 -16.40 -5.23
CA GLU A 76 -16.09 -15.07 -5.69
C GLU A 76 -16.66 -15.10 -7.11
N TYR A 77 -16.03 -15.84 -8.03
CA TYR A 77 -16.54 -16.06 -9.39
C TYR A 77 -17.90 -16.78 -9.37
N SER A 78 -18.11 -17.72 -8.44
CA SER A 78 -19.39 -18.44 -8.32
C SER A 78 -20.54 -17.53 -7.84
N LEU A 79 -20.22 -16.41 -7.18
CA LEU A 79 -21.17 -15.40 -6.72
C LEU A 79 -21.44 -14.30 -7.76
N GLY A 80 -20.88 -14.42 -8.98
CA GLY A 80 -21.03 -13.43 -10.05
C GLY A 80 -20.05 -12.26 -9.98
N SER A 81 -18.96 -12.43 -9.23
CA SER A 81 -17.91 -11.43 -9.00
C SER A 81 -18.37 -10.04 -8.55
N PRO A 82 -19.13 -9.92 -7.44
CA PRO A 82 -19.50 -8.64 -6.86
C PRO A 82 -18.37 -8.00 -6.04
N ASP A 83 -17.34 -8.77 -5.67
CA ASP A 83 -16.39 -8.41 -4.62
C ASP A 83 -15.01 -8.07 -5.17
N ASN A 84 -14.29 -7.18 -4.49
CA ASN A 84 -12.96 -6.80 -4.92
C ASN A 84 -11.92 -7.79 -4.37
N MET A 85 -11.38 -8.62 -5.26
CA MET A 85 -10.35 -9.61 -4.91
C MET A 85 -8.95 -9.11 -5.26
N THR A 86 -8.03 -9.20 -4.30
CA THR A 86 -6.60 -8.97 -4.50
C THR A 86 -5.82 -10.20 -4.05
N MET A 87 -4.85 -10.65 -4.83
CA MET A 87 -3.96 -11.74 -4.48
C MET A 87 -2.52 -11.43 -4.85
N GLY A 88 -1.58 -12.19 -4.32
CA GLY A 88 -0.19 -11.95 -4.62
C GLY A 88 0.75 -13.01 -4.07
N ILE A 89 2.01 -12.84 -4.42
CA ILE A 89 3.11 -13.71 -4.04
C ILE A 89 4.21 -12.82 -3.49
N ASN A 90 4.85 -13.24 -2.42
CA ASN A 90 6.08 -12.63 -1.95
C ASN A 90 7.20 -13.65 -1.88
N ALA A 91 8.41 -13.18 -2.12
CA ALA A 91 9.61 -13.99 -2.07
C ALA A 91 10.71 -13.20 -1.38
N LYS A 92 11.53 -13.91 -0.61
CA LYS A 92 12.70 -13.37 0.05
C LYS A 92 13.84 -14.36 -0.07
N TYR A 93 15.00 -13.86 -0.44
CA TYR A 93 16.24 -14.61 -0.51
C TYR A 93 17.33 -13.93 0.32
N ILE A 94 17.87 -14.64 1.31
CA ILE A 94 18.98 -14.20 2.14
C ILE A 94 20.29 -14.44 1.38
N LEU A 95 20.99 -13.35 1.05
CA LEU A 95 22.30 -13.38 0.41
C LEU A 95 23.39 -13.22 1.48
N GLY A 96 24.26 -14.22 1.60
CA GLY A 96 25.32 -14.22 2.61
C GLY A 96 24.74 -14.23 4.02
N ASN A 97 25.30 -13.40 4.90
CA ASN A 97 24.93 -13.36 6.32
C ASN A 97 24.23 -12.06 6.75
N SER A 98 24.24 -11.03 5.90
CA SER A 98 23.77 -9.70 6.28
C SER A 98 22.89 -9.02 5.25
N SER A 99 22.62 -9.65 4.11
CA SER A 99 21.84 -9.05 3.03
C SER A 99 20.65 -9.93 2.63
N ALA A 100 19.61 -9.31 2.10
CA ALA A 100 18.48 -10.03 1.53
C ALA A 100 17.88 -9.26 0.36
N PHE A 101 17.57 -10.00 -0.71
CA PHE A 101 16.63 -9.56 -1.72
C PHE A 101 15.24 -10.01 -1.32
N TYR A 102 14.25 -9.19 -1.63
CA TYR A 102 12.86 -9.57 -1.48
C TYR A 102 12.03 -8.91 -2.58
N GLY A 103 10.86 -9.46 -2.81
CA GLY A 103 9.92 -8.88 -3.71
C GLY A 103 8.51 -9.35 -3.40
N GLN A 104 7.56 -8.58 -3.91
CA GLN A 104 6.15 -8.87 -3.82
C GLN A 104 5.52 -8.56 -5.17
N PHE A 105 4.68 -9.46 -5.64
CA PHE A 105 3.80 -9.24 -6.78
C PHE A 105 2.37 -9.27 -6.28
N VAL A 106 1.55 -8.38 -6.81
CA VAL A 106 0.12 -8.27 -6.47
C VAL A 106 -0.68 -8.17 -7.75
N MET A 107 -1.85 -8.79 -7.76
CA MET A 107 -2.81 -8.74 -8.86
C MET A 107 -4.25 -8.78 -8.36
N GLY A 108 -5.14 -8.07 -9.04
CA GLY A 108 -6.59 -8.16 -8.88
C GLY A 108 -7.20 -8.95 -10.04
N GLU A 109 -7.84 -8.28 -10.98
CA GLU A 109 -8.17 -8.84 -12.29
C GLU A 109 -6.91 -9.00 -13.15
N PHE A 110 -6.74 -10.19 -13.76
CA PHE A 110 -5.58 -10.54 -14.57
C PHE A 110 -6.00 -11.44 -15.72
N LYS A 111 -5.88 -10.94 -16.95
CA LYS A 111 -6.07 -11.69 -18.19
C LYS A 111 -4.74 -11.74 -18.93
N PHE A 112 -4.12 -12.92 -18.89
CA PHE A 112 -2.77 -13.19 -19.41
C PHE A 112 -2.62 -12.70 -20.86
N ASP A 113 -3.55 -13.04 -21.75
CA ASP A 113 -3.49 -12.68 -23.18
C ASP A 113 -3.38 -11.16 -23.42
N GLU A 114 -4.07 -10.36 -22.61
CA GLU A 114 -4.05 -8.89 -22.72
C GLU A 114 -2.75 -8.27 -22.19
N VAL A 115 -2.01 -8.98 -21.33
CA VAL A 115 -0.70 -8.52 -20.85
C VAL A 115 0.33 -8.64 -21.96
N PHE A 116 0.34 -9.75 -22.69
CA PHE A 116 1.34 -10.03 -23.73
C PHE A 116 1.02 -9.37 -25.07
N ASN A 117 -0.25 -9.14 -25.38
CA ASN A 117 -0.66 -8.46 -26.62
C ASN A 117 -0.33 -6.96 -26.64
N GLY A 118 0.13 -6.38 -25.52
CA GLY A 118 0.52 -4.97 -25.45
C GLY A 118 -0.65 -3.98 -25.58
N SER A 119 -1.90 -4.47 -25.56
CA SER A 119 -3.13 -3.68 -25.64
C SER A 119 -3.32 -2.72 -24.46
N LYS A 120 -2.60 -2.98 -23.35
CA LYS A 120 -2.64 -2.20 -22.09
C LYS A 120 -4.06 -2.06 -21.56
N TRP A 121 -4.79 -3.16 -21.58
CA TRP A 121 -6.14 -3.24 -21.05
C TRP A 121 -6.22 -2.77 -19.58
N TRP A 122 -7.27 -2.02 -19.25
CA TRP A 122 -7.46 -1.39 -17.95
C TRP A 122 -7.57 -2.40 -16.80
N ALA A 123 -8.27 -3.52 -17.05
CA ALA A 123 -8.59 -4.50 -16.03
C ALA A 123 -7.40 -5.40 -15.67
N ASN A 124 -6.26 -5.29 -16.34
CA ASN A 124 -5.03 -5.96 -15.88
C ASN A 124 -4.43 -5.21 -14.69
N LYS A 125 -5.04 -5.41 -13.51
CA LYS A 125 -4.68 -4.78 -12.25
C LYS A 125 -3.52 -5.53 -11.62
N GLN A 126 -2.31 -4.98 -11.73
CA GLN A 126 -1.12 -5.63 -11.22
C GLN A 126 -0.07 -4.63 -10.76
N GLY A 127 0.75 -5.05 -9.81
CA GLY A 127 1.87 -4.29 -9.30
C GLY A 127 2.96 -5.20 -8.74
N PHE A 128 4.14 -4.61 -8.53
CA PHE A 128 5.23 -5.31 -7.88
C PHE A 128 6.09 -4.35 -7.05
N GLN A 129 6.76 -4.94 -6.08
CA GLN A 129 7.80 -4.35 -5.24
C GLN A 129 9.03 -5.23 -5.33
N LEU A 130 10.20 -4.62 -5.54
CA LEU A 130 11.49 -5.27 -5.47
C LEU A 130 12.35 -4.50 -4.48
N GLY A 131 12.92 -5.21 -3.51
CA GLY A 131 13.68 -4.63 -2.42
C GLY A 131 15.00 -5.34 -2.20
N PHE A 132 15.99 -4.55 -1.79
CA PHE A 132 17.26 -5.05 -1.28
C PHE A 132 17.52 -4.39 0.06
N LYS A 133 17.86 -5.20 1.06
CA LYS A 133 18.36 -4.71 2.34
C LYS A 133 19.70 -5.33 2.67
N SER A 134 20.56 -4.55 3.30
CA SER A 134 21.84 -5.02 3.81
C SER A 134 22.14 -4.36 5.16
N TYR A 135 22.45 -5.20 6.14
CA TYR A 135 23.07 -4.80 7.38
C TYR A 135 24.59 -4.79 7.19
N ASN A 136 25.28 -3.89 7.86
CA ASN A 136 26.73 -3.67 7.69
C ASN A 136 27.14 -3.51 6.22
N PHE A 137 26.41 -2.67 5.48
CA PHE A 137 26.59 -2.44 4.06
C PHE A 137 28.04 -2.05 3.74
N LEU A 138 28.59 -2.62 2.66
CA LEU A 138 30.00 -2.47 2.26
C LEU A 138 31.02 -2.88 3.35
N GLY A 139 30.62 -3.70 4.33
CA GLY A 139 31.48 -4.12 5.45
C GLY A 139 31.62 -3.09 6.57
N ILE A 140 30.91 -1.96 6.49
CA ILE A 140 30.95 -0.91 7.51
C ILE A 140 30.01 -1.29 8.65
N ASN A 141 30.56 -1.50 9.86
CA ASN A 141 29.78 -1.90 11.02
C ASN A 141 28.71 -0.85 11.38
N LYS A 142 27.47 -1.31 11.61
CA LYS A 142 26.29 -0.50 11.92
C LYS A 142 25.88 0.50 10.83
N LEU A 143 26.27 0.23 9.58
CA LEU A 143 25.71 0.90 8.40
C LEU A 143 24.65 -0.01 7.78
N ASP A 144 23.39 0.36 7.91
CA ASP A 144 22.27 -0.35 7.30
C ASP A 144 21.83 0.39 6.03
N PHE A 145 21.54 -0.35 4.98
CA PHE A 145 21.07 0.17 3.70
C PHE A 145 19.83 -0.61 3.25
N LEU A 146 18.84 0.10 2.74
CA LEU A 146 17.65 -0.45 2.12
C LEU A 146 17.33 0.34 0.86
N THR A 147 16.95 -0.35 -0.21
CA THR A 147 16.44 0.26 -1.42
C THR A 147 15.28 -0.56 -1.95
N GLU A 148 14.23 0.10 -2.40
CA GLU A 148 13.02 -0.51 -2.94
C GLU A 148 12.61 0.21 -4.23
N TYR A 149 12.06 -0.56 -5.15
CA TYR A 149 11.36 -0.09 -6.33
C TYR A 149 9.95 -0.66 -6.34
N ASN A 150 8.97 0.22 -6.41
CA ASN A 150 7.55 -0.10 -6.36
C ASN A 150 6.88 0.38 -7.65
N GLN A 151 6.02 -0.45 -8.22
CA GLN A 151 5.25 -0.10 -9.41
C GLN A 151 3.86 -0.71 -9.33
N VAL A 152 2.82 0.10 -9.52
CA VAL A 152 1.43 -0.35 -9.52
C VAL A 152 0.69 0.26 -10.71
N ARG A 153 -0.01 -0.57 -11.50
CA ARG A 153 -0.81 -0.11 -12.64
C ARG A 153 -2.02 0.71 -12.17
N PRO A 154 -2.58 1.59 -13.03
CA PRO A 154 -3.84 2.26 -12.75
C PRO A 154 -4.94 1.27 -12.35
N TYR A 155 -5.86 1.73 -11.50
CA TYR A 155 -7.06 1.01 -11.04
C TYR A 155 -6.82 -0.20 -10.13
N THR A 156 -5.57 -0.59 -9.83
CA THR A 156 -5.24 -1.88 -9.16
C THR A 156 -6.00 -2.15 -7.86
N TYR A 157 -6.28 -1.10 -7.08
CA TYR A 157 -6.96 -1.22 -5.78
C TYR A 157 -8.35 -0.58 -5.76
N SER A 158 -8.84 -0.11 -6.92
CA SER A 158 -10.19 0.43 -7.08
C SER A 158 -11.16 -0.63 -7.60
N HIS A 159 -12.44 -0.38 -7.42
CA HIS A 159 -13.53 -1.24 -7.87
C HIS A 159 -14.66 -0.40 -8.46
N ARG A 160 -15.60 -1.05 -9.15
CA ARG A 160 -16.78 -0.37 -9.72
C ARG A 160 -17.67 0.22 -8.61
N GLU A 161 -17.92 -0.58 -7.58
CA GLU A 161 -18.54 -0.11 -6.35
C GLU A 161 -17.48 0.50 -5.44
N THR A 162 -17.47 1.82 -5.28
CA THR A 162 -16.41 2.54 -4.55
C THR A 162 -16.23 2.04 -3.13
N ILE A 163 -17.32 1.66 -2.45
CA ILE A 163 -17.28 1.07 -1.11
C ILE A 163 -16.35 -0.15 -1.02
N THR A 164 -16.28 -0.98 -2.07
CA THR A 164 -15.47 -2.21 -2.09
C THR A 164 -14.00 -1.98 -2.47
N ASN A 165 -13.53 -0.74 -2.56
CA ASN A 165 -12.11 -0.44 -2.75
C ASN A 165 -11.21 -1.03 -1.65
N TYR A 166 -9.90 -1.12 -1.90
CA TYR A 166 -8.92 -1.65 -0.95
C TYR A 166 -8.43 -0.56 0.03
N ALA A 167 -9.35 0.03 0.79
CA ALA A 167 -9.10 1.12 1.72
C ALA A 167 -9.84 0.96 3.05
N HIS A 168 -9.40 1.68 4.08
CA HIS A 168 -10.05 1.79 5.38
C HIS A 168 -9.84 3.20 5.95
N TYR A 169 -10.90 3.88 6.40
CA TYR A 169 -10.83 5.25 6.92
C TYR A 169 -10.12 6.24 5.98
N ASN A 170 -10.44 6.18 4.68
CA ASN A 170 -9.80 6.98 3.62
C ASN A 170 -8.27 6.81 3.54
N GLN A 171 -7.76 5.67 4.00
CA GLN A 171 -6.37 5.28 3.85
C GLN A 171 -6.29 3.98 3.06
N GLU A 172 -5.33 3.93 2.16
CA GLU A 172 -5.05 2.74 1.37
C GLU A 172 -4.58 1.61 2.29
N LEU A 173 -5.15 0.41 2.14
CA LEU A 173 -4.70 -0.78 2.86
C LEU A 173 -3.44 -1.40 2.25
N ALA A 174 -3.06 -0.95 1.04
CA ALA A 174 -1.89 -1.40 0.31
C ALA A 174 -0.76 -0.33 0.36
N HIS A 175 -0.23 0.06 -0.81
CA HIS A 175 0.83 1.06 -0.88
C HIS A 175 0.26 2.47 -0.64
N PRO A 176 0.90 3.35 0.16
CA PRO A 176 0.42 4.72 0.46
C PRO A 176 0.34 5.72 -0.72
N LEU A 177 0.66 5.28 -1.93
CA LEU A 177 0.49 6.07 -3.17
C LEU A 177 -0.70 5.57 -4.00
N GLY A 178 -1.35 4.50 -3.53
CA GLY A 178 -2.49 3.87 -4.17
C GLY A 178 -2.10 3.10 -5.40
N ALA A 179 -2.57 3.57 -6.55
CA ALA A 179 -2.33 2.96 -7.84
C ALA A 179 -1.73 3.98 -8.82
N ASN A 180 -1.46 3.54 -10.06
CA ASN A 180 -0.96 4.41 -11.13
C ASN A 180 0.38 5.11 -10.80
N PHE A 181 1.33 4.39 -10.20
CA PHE A 181 2.61 4.97 -9.78
C PHE A 181 3.83 4.09 -10.06
N ARG A 182 4.98 4.75 -10.10
CA ARG A 182 6.33 4.19 -9.98
C ARG A 182 7.04 4.95 -8.86
N GLU A 183 7.70 4.23 -7.98
CA GLU A 183 8.46 4.81 -6.87
C GLU A 183 9.78 4.07 -6.72
N SER A 184 10.83 4.81 -6.38
CA SER A 184 12.04 4.27 -5.79
C SER A 184 12.33 4.97 -4.48
N VAL A 185 12.59 4.20 -3.44
CA VAL A 185 13.00 4.69 -2.12
C VAL A 185 14.31 4.05 -1.72
N SER A 186 15.20 4.84 -1.13
CA SER A 186 16.47 4.37 -0.57
C SER A 186 16.67 4.99 0.79
N LYS A 187 17.02 4.15 1.76
CA LYS A 187 17.22 4.51 3.16
C LYS A 187 18.60 4.06 3.60
N VAL A 188 19.30 4.93 4.30
CA VAL A 188 20.57 4.62 4.95
C VAL A 188 20.46 4.98 6.42
N LYS A 189 20.97 4.10 7.28
CA LYS A 189 21.07 4.33 8.71
C LYS A 189 22.48 4.00 9.16
N TYR A 190 23.13 4.94 9.82
CA TYR A 190 24.46 4.73 10.37
C TYR A 190 24.48 5.03 11.86
N GLN A 191 24.95 4.09 12.67
CA GLN A 191 25.12 4.30 14.10
C GLN A 191 26.59 4.38 14.48
N TYR A 192 27.02 5.57 14.92
CA TYR A 192 28.35 5.79 15.49
C TYR A 192 28.25 6.11 16.98
N ARG A 193 28.71 5.17 17.82
CA ARG A 193 28.56 5.25 19.28
C ARG A 193 27.08 5.45 19.67
N ARG A 194 26.75 6.61 20.22
CA ARG A 194 25.40 7.02 20.63
C ARG A 194 24.69 7.89 19.58
N PHE A 195 25.36 8.27 18.50
CA PHE A 195 24.76 9.01 17.40
C PHE A 195 24.15 8.05 16.38
N ILE A 196 22.95 8.35 15.91
CA ILE A 196 22.28 7.64 14.82
C ILE A 196 21.96 8.68 13.74
N PHE A 197 22.44 8.42 12.54
CA PHE A 197 22.19 9.22 11.36
C PHE A 197 21.23 8.44 10.47
N ASN A 198 20.17 9.08 9.99
CA ASN A 198 19.27 8.50 9.00
C ASN A 198 19.20 9.41 7.78
N GLY A 199 19.22 8.81 6.60
CA GLY A 199 18.95 9.46 5.33
C GLY A 199 17.91 8.67 4.56
N GLU A 200 16.97 9.36 3.94
CA GLU A 200 15.93 8.78 3.10
C GLU A 200 15.78 9.64 1.85
N LEU A 201 15.84 8.99 0.69
CA LEU A 201 15.54 9.58 -0.61
C LEU A 201 14.43 8.75 -1.24
N MET A 202 13.36 9.41 -1.66
CA MET A 202 12.27 8.79 -2.39
C MET A 202 11.94 9.64 -3.62
N VAL A 203 11.90 9.00 -4.77
CA VAL A 203 11.46 9.59 -6.04
C VAL A 203 10.28 8.81 -6.56
N ALA A 204 9.18 9.49 -6.85
CA ALA A 204 7.96 8.86 -7.35
C ALA A 204 7.40 9.62 -8.55
N MET A 205 6.73 8.89 -9.43
CA MET A 205 5.96 9.41 -10.54
C MET A 205 4.60 8.72 -10.52
N TYR A 206 3.53 9.49 -10.47
CA TYR A 206 2.17 8.99 -10.48
C TYR A 206 1.24 9.90 -11.28
N GLY A 207 0.12 9.37 -11.75
CA GLY A 207 -0.83 10.12 -12.57
C GLY A 207 -2.06 10.50 -11.77
N LYS A 208 -2.13 11.71 -11.25
CA LYS A 208 -3.29 12.15 -10.46
C LYS A 208 -4.55 12.23 -11.30
N ASP A 209 -5.67 11.97 -10.67
CA ASP A 209 -6.97 12.35 -11.17
C ASP A 209 -7.12 13.88 -11.23
N PHE A 210 -7.83 14.41 -12.23
CA PHE A 210 -8.06 15.86 -12.36
C PHE A 210 -9.13 16.39 -11.39
N SER A 211 -9.98 15.49 -10.89
CA SER A 211 -11.03 15.79 -9.92
C SER A 211 -11.15 14.64 -8.93
N ASP A 212 -11.36 15.01 -7.67
CA ASP A 212 -11.60 14.09 -6.55
C ASP A 212 -13.09 13.75 -6.37
N THR A 213 -13.98 14.30 -7.20
CA THR A 213 -15.41 13.92 -7.19
C THR A 213 -15.59 12.48 -7.68
N GLU A 214 -16.39 11.70 -6.96
CA GLU A 214 -16.64 10.27 -7.23
C GLU A 214 -17.11 10.00 -8.68
N ASN A 215 -18.12 10.73 -9.16
CA ASN A 215 -18.72 10.57 -10.50
C ASN A 215 -17.92 11.25 -11.63
N SER A 216 -16.63 11.53 -11.41
CA SER A 216 -15.77 12.13 -12.43
C SER A 216 -14.82 11.09 -13.02
N VAL A 217 -14.32 11.34 -14.22
CA VAL A 217 -13.44 10.41 -14.93
C VAL A 217 -12.24 10.02 -14.06
N SER A 218 -12.10 8.73 -13.80
CA SER A 218 -11.01 8.08 -13.09
C SER A 218 -9.85 7.74 -14.05
N TYR A 219 -8.69 8.33 -13.77
CA TYR A 219 -7.41 7.98 -14.37
C TYR A 219 -6.68 6.90 -13.56
N GLY A 220 -7.29 6.43 -12.48
CA GLY A 220 -6.92 5.20 -11.79
C GLY A 220 -5.83 5.35 -10.74
N GLN A 221 -5.52 6.56 -10.28
CA GLN A 221 -4.68 6.77 -9.10
C GLN A 221 -5.51 6.81 -7.83
N ASN A 222 -6.61 7.56 -7.85
CA ASN A 222 -7.53 7.65 -6.73
C ASN A 222 -8.38 6.38 -6.64
N ILE A 223 -8.10 5.55 -5.64
CA ILE A 223 -8.78 4.25 -5.46
C ILE A 223 -10.22 4.39 -4.94
N PHE A 224 -10.61 5.59 -4.52
CA PHE A 224 -11.94 5.93 -4.03
C PHE A 224 -12.91 6.31 -5.16
N LYS A 225 -12.45 6.31 -6.41
CA LYS A 225 -13.29 6.56 -7.59
C LYS A 225 -13.68 5.27 -8.26
N ASP A 226 -14.91 5.26 -8.78
CA ASP A 226 -15.42 4.18 -9.61
C ASP A 226 -14.57 4.08 -10.89
N ASN A 227 -14.13 2.85 -11.18
CA ASN A 227 -13.28 2.54 -12.33
C ASN A 227 -14.07 2.26 -13.63
N ASP A 228 -15.40 2.23 -13.59
CA ASP A 228 -16.28 2.25 -14.76
C ASP A 228 -16.33 3.63 -15.43
N TYR A 229 -16.14 4.71 -14.66
CA TYR A 229 -15.91 6.04 -15.21
C TYR A 229 -14.46 6.23 -15.68
N ARG A 230 -14.01 5.41 -16.63
CA ARG A 230 -12.65 5.47 -17.23
C ARG A 230 -12.68 6.05 -18.65
N PRO A 231 -11.57 6.64 -19.16
CA PRO A 231 -11.50 7.20 -20.52
C PRO A 231 -11.68 6.21 -21.68
N GLY A 232 -11.58 4.91 -21.42
CA GLY A 232 -11.66 3.83 -22.41
C GLY A 232 -11.23 2.51 -21.78
N ASP A 233 -11.14 1.44 -22.58
CA ASP A 233 -10.72 0.12 -22.07
C ASP A 233 -9.23 -0.20 -22.30
N TYR A 234 -8.59 0.46 -23.25
CA TYR A 234 -7.23 0.16 -23.70
C TYR A 234 -6.30 1.37 -23.56
N ASN A 235 -5.00 1.15 -23.76
CA ASN A 235 -3.96 2.18 -23.68
C ASN A 235 -3.71 2.79 -22.29
N HIS A 236 -4.03 2.06 -21.21
CA HIS A 236 -3.78 2.55 -19.86
C HIS A 236 -2.34 2.33 -19.40
N THR A 237 -1.63 3.44 -19.18
CA THR A 237 -0.23 3.46 -18.76
C THR A 237 -0.05 4.13 -17.40
N ILE A 238 1.00 3.74 -16.68
CA ILE A 238 1.36 4.38 -15.42
C ILE A 238 1.77 5.83 -15.66
N GLY A 239 1.26 6.74 -14.83
CA GLY A 239 1.41 8.18 -14.97
C GLY A 239 0.31 8.85 -15.82
N GLN A 240 -0.75 8.13 -16.21
CA GLN A 240 -1.88 8.70 -16.97
C GLN A 240 -2.73 9.65 -16.11
N GLY A 241 -3.40 10.62 -16.73
CA GLY A 241 -4.05 11.72 -16.02
C GLY A 241 -3.08 12.88 -15.87
N LEU A 242 -3.11 13.56 -14.72
CA LEU A 242 -2.16 14.61 -14.39
C LEU A 242 -0.85 14.02 -13.88
N LYS A 243 0.09 13.81 -14.79
CA LYS A 243 1.42 13.28 -14.48
C LYS A 243 2.12 14.17 -13.44
N THR A 244 2.39 13.59 -12.29
CA THR A 244 2.96 14.25 -11.12
C THR A 244 4.24 13.55 -10.71
N ASN A 245 5.30 14.33 -10.49
CA ASN A 245 6.57 13.85 -9.98
C ASN A 245 6.76 14.33 -8.55
N LEU A 246 7.23 13.43 -7.68
CA LEU A 246 7.47 13.68 -6.27
C LEU A 246 8.92 13.34 -5.95
N ILE A 247 9.64 14.31 -5.39
CA ILE A 247 10.96 14.10 -4.78
C ILE A 247 10.81 14.36 -3.29
N TYR A 248 11.23 13.40 -2.49
CA TYR A 248 11.23 13.46 -1.05
C TYR A 248 12.63 13.13 -0.54
N LEU A 249 13.15 14.00 0.31
CA LEU A 249 14.44 13.86 0.96
C LEU A 249 14.26 14.11 2.45
N GLU A 250 14.70 13.18 3.29
CA GLU A 250 14.77 13.36 4.73
C GLU A 250 16.16 13.02 5.25
N GLY A 251 16.72 13.90 6.08
CA GLY A 251 17.93 13.65 6.83
C GLY A 251 17.69 13.92 8.32
N SER A 252 18.16 13.04 9.19
CA SER A 252 18.05 13.24 10.64
C SER A 252 19.26 12.74 11.40
N ILE A 253 19.50 13.38 12.53
CA ILE A 253 20.48 12.97 13.52
C ILE A 253 19.76 12.76 14.86
N SER A 254 20.08 11.69 15.56
CA SER A 254 19.64 11.47 16.93
C SER A 254 20.78 11.07 17.84
N TYR A 255 20.66 11.42 19.12
CA TYR A 255 21.61 11.08 20.16
C TYR A 255 20.93 10.25 21.24
N LEU A 256 21.43 9.03 21.44
CA LEU A 256 20.97 8.07 22.44
C LEU A 256 21.51 8.44 23.83
N ILE A 257 20.63 9.05 24.63
CA ILE A 257 20.94 9.51 25.99
C ILE A 257 20.95 8.31 26.95
N ASN A 258 19.92 7.47 26.92
CA ASN A 258 19.86 6.26 27.74
C ASN A 258 19.54 5.03 26.87
N PRO A 259 20.51 4.11 26.69
CA PRO A 259 20.29 2.87 25.94
C PRO A 259 19.24 1.93 26.56
N GLN A 260 19.04 1.95 27.88
CA GLN A 260 18.16 0.99 28.56
C GLN A 260 16.68 1.18 28.21
N ASN A 261 16.24 2.44 28.03
CA ASN A 261 14.88 2.79 27.63
C ASN A 261 14.82 3.38 26.22
N ASN A 262 15.90 3.27 25.44
CA ASN A 262 16.01 3.86 24.12
C ASN A 262 15.69 5.38 24.08
N PHE A 263 15.96 6.10 25.18
CA PHE A 263 15.73 7.53 25.27
C PHE A 263 16.72 8.30 24.39
N ASN A 264 16.20 9.03 23.42
CA ASN A 264 16.99 9.81 22.48
C ASN A 264 16.31 11.15 22.16
N ILE A 265 17.14 12.13 21.84
CA ILE A 265 16.73 13.39 21.22
C ILE A 265 17.11 13.34 19.74
N ALA A 266 16.29 13.92 18.89
CA ALA A 266 16.50 13.90 17.45
C ALA A 266 16.14 15.25 16.83
N ALA A 267 16.83 15.59 15.76
CA ALA A 267 16.50 16.70 14.88
C ALA A 267 16.61 16.23 13.43
N GLY A 268 15.79 16.80 12.55
CA GLY A 268 15.81 16.45 11.14
C GLY A 268 15.24 17.51 10.23
N LEU A 269 15.54 17.34 8.95
CA LEU A 269 15.06 18.16 7.86
C LEU A 269 14.38 17.26 6.85
N ARG A 270 13.17 17.63 6.46
CA ARG A 270 12.40 16.98 5.41
C ARG A 270 12.13 17.99 4.30
N ILE A 271 12.43 17.61 3.08
CA ILE A 271 12.15 18.38 1.86
C ILE A 271 11.28 17.51 0.99
N ARG A 272 10.13 18.05 0.56
CA ARG A 272 9.19 17.38 -0.34
C ARG A 272 8.83 18.33 -1.45
N LYS A 273 9.17 17.97 -2.69
CA LYS A 273 8.82 18.73 -3.91
C LYS A 273 7.93 17.87 -4.79
N GLU A 274 6.74 18.36 -5.07
CA GLU A 274 5.75 17.72 -5.92
C GLU A 274 5.44 18.66 -7.10
N THR A 275 5.59 18.18 -8.33
CA THR A 275 5.47 18.99 -9.53
C THR A 275 4.63 18.28 -10.59
N ASN A 276 3.68 18.99 -11.17
CA ASN A 276 2.94 18.62 -12.36
C ASN A 276 2.69 19.87 -13.23
N ASP A 277 1.96 19.70 -14.34
CA ASP A 277 1.71 20.78 -15.30
C ASP A 277 0.82 21.92 -14.75
N MET A 278 0.07 21.66 -13.67
CA MET A 278 -0.83 22.65 -13.05
C MET A 278 -0.21 23.36 -11.85
N GLU A 279 0.64 22.68 -11.09
CA GLU A 279 1.15 23.17 -9.82
C GLU A 279 2.54 22.59 -9.47
N THR A 280 3.33 23.40 -8.77
CA THR A 280 4.49 22.91 -8.02
C THR A 280 4.34 23.23 -6.54
N LYS A 281 4.25 22.19 -5.71
CA LYS A 281 4.25 22.28 -4.25
C LYS A 281 5.63 21.98 -3.71
N ASN A 282 6.16 22.89 -2.90
CA ASN A 282 7.43 22.68 -2.19
C ASN A 282 7.21 22.82 -0.69
N THR A 283 7.61 21.81 0.07
CA THR A 283 7.48 21.78 1.52
C THR A 283 8.83 21.50 2.13
N GLN A 284 9.24 22.37 3.06
CA GLN A 284 10.42 22.17 3.88
C GLN A 284 9.98 22.17 5.34
N MET A 285 10.35 21.13 6.06
CA MET A 285 9.99 20.95 7.46
C MET A 285 11.23 20.62 8.26
N LEU A 286 11.56 21.49 9.20
CA LEU A 286 12.52 21.23 10.26
C LEU A 286 11.76 20.72 11.47
N TRP A 287 12.23 19.64 12.08
CA TRP A 287 11.56 19.01 13.21
C TRP A 287 12.55 18.63 14.31
N PHE A 288 12.03 18.62 15.55
CA PHE A 288 12.71 18.14 16.74
C PHE A 288 11.84 17.08 17.41
N ALA A 289 12.47 16.05 17.98
CA ALA A 289 11.75 15.00 18.67
C ALA A 289 12.50 14.55 19.92
N VAL A 290 11.72 14.21 20.94
CA VAL A 290 12.18 13.50 22.13
C VAL A 290 11.49 12.13 22.09
N ARG A 291 12.26 11.05 22.03
CA ARG A 291 11.75 9.69 21.84
C ARG A 291 12.26 8.80 22.96
N THR A 292 11.42 7.91 23.46
CA THR A 292 11.79 6.88 24.43
C THR A 292 10.91 5.66 24.21
N SER A 293 11.47 4.48 24.40
CA SER A 293 10.71 3.23 24.44
C SER A 293 10.35 2.96 25.89
N ILE A 294 9.23 3.54 26.34
CA ILE A 294 8.68 3.22 27.66
C ILE A 294 8.09 1.81 27.55
N ARG A 295 8.73 0.83 28.18
CA ARG A 295 8.14 -0.51 28.32
C ARG A 295 6.92 -0.41 29.25
N SER A 296 5.88 -1.19 28.96
CA SER A 296 4.71 -1.34 29.83
C SER A 296 5.14 -1.72 31.25
N ILE A 297 4.61 -1.00 32.24
CA ILE A 297 4.68 -1.34 33.65
C ILE A 297 3.91 -2.66 33.82
N TYR A 298 4.59 -3.71 34.27
CA TYR A 298 3.92 -4.89 34.80
C TYR A 298 3.30 -4.50 36.14
N THR A 299 1.98 -4.49 36.22
CA THR A 299 1.30 -4.60 37.50
C THR A 299 0.98 -6.07 37.69
N ASP A 300 1.88 -6.77 38.38
CA ASP A 300 1.51 -8.02 39.04
C ASP A 300 0.37 -7.72 40.02
N PHE A 301 -0.77 -8.38 39.81
CA PHE A 301 -1.69 -8.80 40.87
C PHE A 301 -2.25 -10.17 40.49
#